data_AF-A0A1H9VPI5-F1
#
_entry.id   AF-A0A1H9VPI5-F1
#
_cell.length_a   1.000
_cell.length_b   1.000
_cell.length_c   1.000
_cell.angle_alpha   90.00
_cell.angle_beta   90.00
_cell.angle_gamma   90.00
#
_symmetry.space_group_name_H-M   'P 1'
#
loop_
_entity.id
_entity.type
_entity.pdbx_description
1 polymer ?
#
loop_
_entity_poly.entity_id
_entity_poly.type
_entity_poly.pdbx_seq_one_letter_code
_entity_poly.pdbx_strand_id
1 'polypeptide(L)' 'MKLLHKIKDEIERGTDMMIKLYAINIISGNYQYAKVPKCLKSKVKAQIALMVEDDELLAELTKETAE' A
#
# COMPACT_ATOMS: atom_id res chain seq x y z
N MET A 1 -16.21 0.33 26.65
CA MET A 1 -15.66 1.18 25.56
C MET A 1 -14.15 1.10 25.39
N LYS A 2 -13.32 1.09 26.45
CA LYS A 2 -11.84 1.07 26.34
C LYS A 2 -11.28 -0.11 25.51
N LEU A 3 -11.85 -1.30 25.66
CA LEU A 3 -11.44 -2.49 24.89
C LEU A 3 -11.71 -2.35 23.39
N LEU A 4 -12.88 -1.80 23.00
CA LEU A 4 -13.23 -1.60 21.60
C LEU A 4 -12.28 -0.61 20.90
N HIS A 5 -11.88 0.46 21.59
CA HIS A 5 -10.89 1.41 21.06
C HIS A 5 -9.54 0.73 20.86
N LYS A 6 -9.07 -0.04 21.84
CA LYS A 6 -7.81 -0.77 21.72
C LYS A 6 -7.80 -1.74 20.52
N ILE A 7 -8.89 -2.49 20.33
CA ILE A 7 -9.03 -3.41 19.18
C ILE A 7 -9.03 -2.64 17.87
N LYS A 8 -9.75 -1.52 17.80
CA LYS A 8 -9.76 -0.64 16.62
C LYS A 8 -8.35 -0.15 16.30
N ASP A 9 -7.62 0.37 17.29
CA ASP A 9 -6.27 0.90 17.11
C ASP A 9 -5.29 -0.19 16.61
N GLU A 10 -5.41 -1.43 17.12
CA GLU A 10 -4.61 -2.56 16.66
C GLU A 10 -4.91 -2.94 15.21
N ILE A 11 -6.19 -2.94 14.81
CA ILE A 11 -6.60 -3.21 13.42
C ILE A 11 -6.09 -2.10 12.48
N GLU A 12 -6.23 -0.84 12.87
CA GLU A 12 -5.76 0.30 12.08
C GLU A 12 -4.24 0.26 11.90
N ARG A 13 -3.48 -0.03 12.97
CA ARG A 13 -2.03 -0.21 12.91
C ARG A 13 -1.61 -1.38 12.02
N GLY A 14 -2.29 -2.52 12.13
CA GLY A 14 -2.01 -3.69 11.29
C GLY A 14 -2.27 -3.39 9.81
N THR A 15 -3.36 -2.69 9.52
CA THR A 15 -3.72 -2.26 8.16
C THR A 15 -2.69 -1.28 7.59
N ASP A 16 -2.25 -0.29 8.38
CA ASP A 16 -1.23 0.67 8.01
C ASP A 16 0.13 -0.01 7.71
N MET A 17 0.53 -0.98 8.54
CA MET A 17 1.75 -1.77 8.32
C MET A 17 1.68 -2.57 7.02
N MET A 18 0.54 -3.19 6.73
CA MET A 18 0.35 -3.94 5.47
C MET A 18 0.45 -3.03 4.23
N ILE A 19 -0.11 -1.83 4.29
CA ILE A 19 -0.02 -0.85 3.19
C ILE A 19 1.44 -0.48 2.91
N LYS A 20 2.22 -0.22 3.97
CA LYS A 20 3.65 0.11 3.86
C LYS A 20 4.47 -1.06 3.32
N LEU A 21 4.20 -2.29 3.75
CA LEU A 21 4.85 -3.49 3.24
C LEU A 21 4.57 -3.71 1.75
N TYR A 22 3.32 -3.50 1.30
CA TYR A 22 3.01 -3.54 -0.12
C TYR A 22 3.80 -2.49 -0.92
N ALA A 23 3.80 -1.24 -0.45
CA ALA A 23 4.52 -0.15 -1.11
C ALA A 23 6.02 -0.46 -1.26
N ILE A 24 6.68 -0.88 -0.18
CA ILE A 24 8.11 -1.25 -0.18
C ILE A 24 8.38 -2.40 -1.16
N ASN A 25 7.57 -3.45 -1.14
CA ASN A 25 7.78 -4.60 -2.01
C ASN A 25 7.55 -4.27 -3.49
N ILE A 26 6.63 -3.36 -3.80
CA ILE A 26 6.40 -2.88 -5.16
C ILE A 26 7.58 -2.05 -5.65
N ILE A 27 8.05 -1.08 -4.86
CA ILE A 27 9.22 -0.26 -5.18
C ILE A 27 10.47 -1.14 -5.37
N SER A 28 10.60 -2.21 -4.56
CA SER A 28 11.72 -3.15 -4.65
C SER A 28 11.61 -4.15 -5.81
N GLY A 29 10.52 -4.13 -6.59
CA GLY A 29 10.28 -5.09 -7.68
C GLY A 29 9.90 -6.51 -7.23
N ASN A 30 9.66 -6.73 -5.93
CA ASN A 30 9.33 -8.03 -5.35
C ASN A 30 7.82 -8.35 -5.37
N TYR A 31 6.99 -7.37 -5.72
CA TYR A 31 5.54 -7.53 -5.79
C TYR A 31 4.91 -6.64 -6.86
N GLN A 32 3.83 -7.11 -7.48
CA GLN A 32 3.13 -6.38 -8.54
C GLN A 32 1.95 -5.60 -7.96
N TYR A 33 1.85 -4.30 -8.29
CA TYR A 33 0.72 -3.46 -7.86
C TYR A 33 -0.64 -4.01 -8.30
N ALA A 34 -0.72 -4.67 -9.46
CA ALA A 34 -1.93 -5.32 -9.94
C ALA A 34 -2.52 -6.35 -8.96
N LYS A 35 -1.67 -7.02 -8.17
CA LYS A 35 -2.04 -8.06 -7.19
C LYS A 35 -2.47 -7.49 -5.83
N VAL A 36 -2.33 -6.19 -5.61
CA VAL A 36 -2.79 -5.54 -4.38
C VAL A 36 -4.31 -5.65 -4.26
N PRO A 37 -4.86 -6.00 -3.08
CA PRO A 37 -6.31 -6.04 -2.87
C PRO A 37 -6.99 -4.72 -3.24
N LYS A 38 -8.13 -4.79 -3.94
CA LYS A 38 -8.84 -3.62 -4.47
C LYS A 38 -9.13 -2.55 -3.40
N CYS A 39 -9.44 -2.95 -2.18
CA CYS A 39 -9.71 -2.05 -1.05
C CYS A 39 -8.47 -1.31 -0.53
N LEU A 40 -7.26 -1.81 -0.80
CA LEU A 40 -5.98 -1.22 -0.35
C LEU A 40 -5.24 -0.49 -1.46
N LYS A 41 -5.54 -0.75 -2.74
CA LYS A 41 -4.85 -0.16 -3.91
C LYS A 41 -4.64 1.35 -3.80
N SER A 42 -5.69 2.12 -3.55
CA SER A 42 -5.59 3.58 -3.46
C SER A 42 -4.65 4.04 -2.34
N LYS A 43 -4.67 3.37 -1.19
CA LYS A 43 -3.79 3.67 -0.05
C LYS A 43 -2.35 3.27 -0.32
N VAL A 44 -2.14 2.11 -0.95
CA VAL A 44 -0.80 1.66 -1.37
C VAL A 44 -0.21 2.61 -2.40
N LYS A 45 -0.99 3.04 -3.40
CA LYS A 45 -0.55 4.04 -4.39
C LYS A 45 -0.14 5.35 -3.74
N ALA A 46 -0.95 5.86 -2.80
CA ALA A 46 -0.61 7.06 -2.05
C ALA A 46 0.70 6.88 -1.24
N GLN A 47 0.90 5.71 -0.63
CA GLN A 47 2.13 5.42 0.10
C GLN A 47 3.35 5.34 -0.83
N ILE A 48 3.22 4.75 -2.02
CA ILE A 48 4.31 4.72 -3.02
C ILE A 48 4.65 6.14 -3.47
N ALA A 49 3.66 6.99 -3.72
CA ALA A 49 3.86 8.39 -4.11
C ALA A 49 4.69 9.15 -3.06
N LEU A 50 4.42 8.93 -1.77
CA LEU A 50 5.19 9.53 -0.67
C LEU A 50 6.64 9.01 -0.56
N MET A 51 6.94 7.84 -1.12
CA MET A 51 8.28 7.23 -1.01
C MET A 51 9.16 7.50 -2.23
N VAL A 52 8.54 7.70 -3.39
CA VAL A 52 9.23 7.81 -4.68
C VAL A 52 9.43 9.27 -5.08
N GLU A 53 8.51 10.18 -4.69
CA GLU A 53 8.55 11.62 -5.01
C GLU A 53 8.74 11.94 -6.52
N ASP A 54 8.46 10.98 -7.40
CA ASP A 54 8.58 11.06 -8.87
C ASP A 54 7.31 10.47 -9.52
N ASP A 55 6.62 11.30 -10.31
CA ASP A 55 5.34 10.96 -10.93
C ASP A 55 5.47 9.95 -12.08
N GLU A 56 6.58 9.97 -12.82
CA GLU A 56 6.81 9.02 -13.93
C GLU A 56 7.07 7.62 -13.36
N LEU A 57 7.93 7.54 -12.33
CA LEU A 57 8.20 6.28 -11.65
C LEU A 57 6.97 5.75 -10.90
N LEU A 58 6.16 6.63 -10.29
CA LEU A 58 4.88 6.24 -9.70
C LEU A 58 3.93 5.62 -10.74
N ALA A 59 3.85 6.20 -11.94
CA ALA A 59 3.02 5.68 -13.02
C ALA A 59 3.50 4.30 -13.49
N GLU A 60 4.81 4.10 -13.59
CA GLU A 60 5.41 2.81 -13.94
C GLU A 60 5.11 1.74 -12.89
N LEU A 61 5.38 2.03 -11.62
CA LEU A 61 5.20 1.09 -10.50
C LEU A 61 3.72 0.74 -10.25
N THR A 62 2.79 1.64 -10.60
CA THR A 62 1.35 1.44 -10.40
C THR A 62 0.62 1.01 -11.66
N LYS A 63 1.36 0.70 -12.73
CA LYS A 63 0.79 0.17 -13.96
C LYS A 63 0.18 -1.20 -13.71
N GLU A 64 -1.08 -1.36 -14.10
CA GLU A 64 -1.77 -2.64 -14.06
C GLU A 64 -1.55 -3.33 -15.40
N THR A 65 -0.39 -3.97 -15.60
CA THR A 65 -0.20 -4.84 -16.76
C THR A 65 -1.04 -6.09 -16.56
N ALA A 66 -2.03 -6.26 -17.44
CA ALA A 66 -2.75 -7.51 -17.62
C ALA A 66 -1.77 -8.54 -18.18
N GLU A 67 -1.40 -9.53 -17.37
CA GLU A 67 -1.06 -10.87 -17.86
C GLU A 67 -2.25 -11.80 -17.59
#